data_AF-C5M2N4-F1
#
_entry.id   AF-C5M2N4-F1
#
_cell.length_a   1.000
_cell.length_b   1.000
_cell.length_c   1.000
_cell.angle_alpha   90.00
_cell.angle_beta   90.00
_cell.angle_gamma   90.00
#
_symmetry.space_group_name_H-M   'P 1'
#
loop_
_entity.id
_entity.type
_entity.pdbx_description
1 polymer ?
#
loop_
_entity_poly.entity_id
_entity_poly.type
_entity_poly.pdbx_seq_one_letter_code
_entity_poly.pdbx_strand_id
1 'polypeptide(L)'
;MSPELPSLTLEEFKNAIKDISQFELETKKQEQKHFIFKLIETNNELLNEIKKLKEKKDDATFEDKEDLIFFQETIMENKNYLLEQIARVESINNELVSRSLISEQDKKNDEDKLINDINSKDLEGNKKPEQEENALKEEEEEGIYL
;
A
#
# COMPACT_ATOMS: atom_id res chain seq x y z
N MET A 1 -0.88 -14.88 19.91
CA MET A 1 0.24 -14.23 19.20
C MET A 1 0.92 -15.29 18.37
N SER A 2 0.68 -15.31 17.06
CA SER A 2 1.44 -16.14 16.14
C SER A 2 2.86 -15.58 16.08
N PRO A 3 3.91 -16.41 16.17
CA PRO A 3 5.26 -15.89 15.98
C PRO A 3 5.36 -15.44 14.53
N GLU A 4 5.48 -14.13 14.31
CA GLU A 4 5.94 -13.60 13.04
C GLU A 4 7.31 -14.22 12.81
N LEU A 5 7.37 -15.23 11.93
CA LEU A 5 8.63 -15.67 11.35
C LEU A 5 9.29 -14.39 10.82
N PRO A 6 10.55 -14.08 11.19
CA PRO A 6 11.19 -12.87 10.70
C PRO A 6 11.16 -12.95 9.17
N SER A 7 10.36 -12.06 8.57
CA SER A 7 10.36 -11.93 7.13
C SER A 7 11.79 -11.51 6.76
N LEU A 8 12.39 -12.18 5.77
CA LEU A 8 13.72 -11.80 5.29
C LEU A 8 13.70 -10.30 5.00
N THR A 9 14.70 -9.58 5.50
CA THR A 9 14.93 -8.19 5.08
C THR A 9 15.07 -8.13 3.56
N LEU A 10 14.87 -6.96 2.96
CA LEU A 10 15.01 -6.83 1.50
C LEU A 10 16.41 -7.22 1.01
N GLU A 11 17.45 -6.99 1.82
CA GLU A 11 18.82 -7.38 1.50
C GLU A 11 19.04 -8.90 1.57
N GLU A 12 18.56 -9.54 2.64
CA GLU A 12 18.59 -11.01 2.76
C GLU A 12 17.79 -11.67 1.64
N PHE A 13 16.65 -11.09 1.27
CA PHE A 13 15.86 -11.53 0.12
C PHE A 13 16.65 -11.43 -1.18
N LYS A 14 17.29 -10.29 -1.46
CA LYS A 14 18.14 -10.09 -2.65
C LYS A 14 19.28 -11.10 -2.73
N ASN A 15 19.86 -11.48 -1.60
CA ASN A 15 20.90 -12.49 -1.57
C ASN A 15 20.33 -13.89 -1.79
N ALA A 16 19.21 -14.24 -1.16
CA ALA A 16 18.57 -15.55 -1.30
C ALA A 16 18.13 -15.85 -2.74
N ILE A 17 17.66 -14.85 -3.49
CA ILE A 17 17.17 -15.06 -4.87
C ILE A 17 18.30 -15.33 -5.88
N LYS A 18 19.57 -15.03 -5.57
CA LYS A 18 20.71 -15.29 -6.46
C LYS A 18 20.96 -16.78 -6.72
N ASP A 19 20.59 -17.63 -5.76
CA ASP A 19 20.94 -19.06 -5.80
C ASP A 19 19.78 -19.95 -6.24
N ILE A 20 18.58 -19.40 -6.47
CA ILE A 20 17.40 -20.18 -6.88
C ILE A 20 17.24 -20.21 -8.40
N SER A 21 16.47 -21.17 -8.91
CA SER A 21 16.21 -21.33 -10.35
C SER A 21 15.32 -20.22 -10.93
N GLN A 22 15.31 -20.09 -12.26
CA GLN A 22 14.37 -19.19 -12.96
C GLN A 22 12.91 -19.52 -12.64
N PHE A 23 12.57 -20.81 -12.59
CA PHE A 23 11.21 -21.23 -12.26
C PHE A 23 10.81 -20.75 -10.87
N GLU A 24 11.69 -20.90 -9.88
CA GLU A 24 11.44 -20.43 -8.52
C GLU A 24 11.38 -18.90 -8.42
N LEU A 25 12.20 -18.17 -9.18
CA LEU A 25 12.10 -16.71 -9.27
C LEU A 25 10.71 -16.27 -9.75
N GLU A 26 10.23 -16.88 -10.84
CA GLU A 26 8.92 -16.57 -11.40
C GLU A 26 7.79 -16.96 -10.44
N THR A 27 7.86 -18.13 -9.79
CA THR A 27 6.89 -18.54 -8.77
C THR A 27 6.85 -17.52 -7.63
N LYS A 28 8.00 -17.14 -7.07
CA LYS A 28 8.07 -16.14 -6.00
C LYS A 28 7.53 -14.78 -6.46
N LYS A 29 7.80 -14.38 -7.71
CA LYS A 29 7.25 -13.13 -8.25
C LYS A 29 5.72 -13.15 -8.26
N GLN A 30 5.12 -14.26 -8.66
CA GLN A 30 3.65 -14.42 -8.65
C GLN A 30 3.09 -14.45 -7.23
N GLU A 31 3.78 -15.10 -6.28
CA GLU A 31 3.42 -15.08 -4.86
C GLU A 31 3.40 -13.64 -4.31
N GLN A 32 4.43 -12.84 -4.59
CA GLN A 32 4.47 -11.44 -4.15
C GLN A 32 3.37 -10.60 -4.79
N LYS A 33 3.10 -10.78 -6.09
CA LYS A 33 1.97 -10.12 -6.76
C LYS A 33 0.63 -10.51 -6.13
N HIS A 34 0.45 -11.78 -5.76
CA HIS A 34 -0.74 -12.24 -5.06
C HIS A 34 -0.89 -11.56 -3.69
N PHE A 35 0.18 -11.48 -2.89
CA PHE A 35 0.15 -10.80 -1.59
C PHE A 35 -0.15 -9.31 -1.72
N ILE A 36 0.43 -8.63 -2.72
CA ILE A 36 0.13 -7.23 -3.03
C ILE A 36 -1.38 -7.04 -3.23
N PHE A 37 -2.01 -7.85 -4.10
CA PHE A 37 -3.44 -7.70 -4.38
C PHE A 37 -4.31 -8.05 -3.18
N LYS A 38 -3.93 -9.04 -2.38
CA LYS A 38 -4.64 -9.38 -1.15
C LYS A 38 -4.58 -8.26 -0.12
N LEU A 39 -3.42 -7.60 0.05
CA LEU A 39 -3.29 -6.44 0.92
C LEU A 39 -4.17 -5.27 0.46
N ILE A 40 -4.24 -5.03 -0.85
CA ILE A 40 -5.14 -4.01 -1.42
C ILE A 40 -6.61 -4.36 -1.15
N GLU A 41 -7.01 -5.61 -1.34
CA GLU A 41 -8.37 -6.07 -1.01
C GLU A 41 -8.69 -5.84 0.47
N THR A 42 -7.79 -6.23 1.39
CA THR A 42 -7.95 -5.99 2.82
C THR A 42 -8.02 -4.49 3.15
N ASN A 43 -7.16 -3.66 2.56
CA ASN A 43 -7.21 -2.21 2.77
C ASN A 43 -8.53 -1.62 2.27
N ASN A 44 -9.03 -2.08 1.13
CA ASN A 44 -10.31 -1.64 0.59
C ASN A 44 -11.49 -2.02 1.51
N GLU A 45 -11.46 -3.22 2.10
CA GLU A 45 -12.44 -3.65 3.11
C GLU A 45 -12.40 -2.75 4.35
N LEU A 46 -11.20 -2.51 4.91
CA LEU A 46 -11.00 -1.64 6.06
C LEU A 46 -11.44 -0.20 5.76
N LEU A 47 -11.14 0.34 4.58
CA LEU A 47 -11.61 1.66 4.14
C LEU A 47 -13.13 1.74 4.08
N ASN A 48 -13.82 0.68 3.68
CA ASN A 48 -15.28 0.63 3.67
C ASN A 48 -15.85 0.57 5.09
N GLU A 49 -15.23 -0.17 6.01
CA GLU A 49 -15.62 -0.15 7.42
C GLU A 49 -15.40 1.23 8.06
N ILE A 50 -14.27 1.87 7.78
CA ILE A 50 -13.99 3.26 8.19
C ILE A 50 -15.09 4.22 7.68
N LYS A 51 -15.53 4.09 6.43
CA LYS A 51 -16.62 4.92 5.88
C LYS A 51 -17.91 4.73 6.67
N LYS A 52 -18.31 3.48 6.93
CA LYS A 52 -19.52 3.17 7.72
C LYS A 52 -19.45 3.73 9.14
N LEU A 53 -18.29 3.62 9.79
CA LEU A 53 -18.08 4.19 11.14
C LEU A 53 -18.19 5.72 11.12
N LYS A 54 -17.61 6.39 10.11
CA LYS A 54 -17.70 7.85 9.96
C LYS A 54 -19.12 8.35 9.67
N GLU A 55 -19.96 7.56 9.01
CA GLU A 55 -21.36 7.92 8.74
C GLU A 55 -22.21 7.99 10.02
N LYS A 56 -21.84 7.28 11.09
CA LYS A 56 -22.56 7.31 12.38
C LYS A 56 -22.46 8.67 13.10
N LYS A 57 -21.51 9.55 12.74
CA LYS A 57 -21.32 10.90 13.29
C LYS A 57 -21.52 10.97 14.81
N ASP A 58 -22.61 11.60 15.26
CA ASP A 58 -22.92 11.88 16.65
C ASP A 58 -23.40 10.65 17.44
N ASP A 59 -23.81 9.57 16.75
CA ASP A 59 -24.22 8.30 17.34
C ASP A 59 -23.04 7.32 17.53
N ALA A 60 -21.81 7.74 17.20
CA ALA A 60 -20.62 6.90 17.33
C ALA A 60 -20.31 6.60 18.81
N THR A 61 -20.27 5.31 19.13
CA THR A 61 -19.89 4.82 20.46
C THR A 61 -18.39 5.03 20.71
N PHE A 62 -17.96 4.81 21.96
CA PHE A 62 -16.53 4.78 22.28
C PHE A 62 -15.81 3.66 21.52
N GLU A 63 -16.41 2.48 21.43
CA GLU A 63 -15.90 1.33 20.68
C GLU A 63 -15.75 1.64 19.18
N ASP A 64 -16.75 2.32 18.57
CA ASP A 64 -16.66 2.77 17.17
C ASP A 64 -15.44 3.69 16.91
N LYS A 65 -15.04 4.49 17.92
CA LYS A 65 -13.87 5.37 17.81
C LYS A 65 -12.56 4.61 17.97
N GLU A 66 -12.52 3.60 18.84
CA GLU A 66 -11.35 2.72 18.98
C GLU A 66 -11.15 1.89 17.70
N ASP A 67 -12.22 1.31 17.15
CA ASP A 67 -12.19 0.57 15.88
C ASP A 67 -11.71 1.46 14.72
N LEU A 68 -12.16 2.71 14.67
CA LEU A 68 -11.73 3.67 13.65
C LEU A 68 -10.22 3.90 13.70
N ILE A 69 -9.64 4.06 14.88
CA ILE A 69 -8.19 4.25 15.08
C ILE A 69 -7.46 2.97 14.68
N PHE A 70 -7.92 1.82 15.18
CA PHE A 70 -7.32 0.52 14.89
C PHE A 70 -7.28 0.21 13.39
N PHE A 71 -8.38 0.44 12.66
CA PHE A 71 -8.42 0.23 11.21
C PHE A 71 -7.50 1.18 10.46
N GLN A 72 -7.36 2.44 10.90
CA GLN A 72 -6.44 3.39 10.29
C GLN A 72 -4.97 2.99 10.50
N GLU A 73 -4.61 2.56 11.71
CA GLU A 73 -3.28 2.03 12.01
C GLU A 73 -2.97 0.78 11.18
N THR A 74 -3.93 -0.15 11.08
CA THR A 74 -3.79 -1.37 10.27
C THR A 74 -3.56 -1.05 8.79
N ILE A 75 -4.30 -0.09 8.21
CA ILE A 75 -4.08 0.34 6.83
C ILE A 75 -2.66 0.93 6.65
N MET A 76 -2.20 1.72 7.62
CA MET A 76 -0.85 2.31 7.59
C MET A 76 0.24 1.23 7.63
N GLU A 77 0.08 0.21 8.48
CA GLU A 77 1.00 -0.94 8.52
C GLU A 77 0.99 -1.70 7.19
N ASN A 78 -0.20 -1.97 6.65
CA ASN A 78 -0.36 -2.65 5.36
C ASN A 78 0.31 -1.89 4.20
N LYS A 79 0.35 -0.55 4.23
CA LYS A 79 1.08 0.26 3.24
C LYS A 79 2.59 -0.01 3.26
N ASN A 80 3.18 -0.15 4.46
CA ASN A 80 4.59 -0.50 4.58
C ASN A 80 4.85 -1.89 3.99
N TYR A 81 4.00 -2.87 4.33
CA TYR A 81 4.10 -4.22 3.75
C TYR A 81 3.93 -4.22 2.23
N LEU A 82 3.03 -3.38 1.69
CA LEU A 82 2.81 -3.24 0.25
C LEU A 82 4.09 -2.76 -0.47
N LEU A 83 4.73 -1.71 0.07
CA LEU A 83 5.99 -1.19 -0.47
C LEU A 83 7.09 -2.25 -0.45
N GLU A 84 7.19 -3.04 0.63
CA GLU A 84 8.14 -4.15 0.69
C GLU A 84 7.90 -5.21 -0.37
N GLN A 85 6.64 -5.61 -0.60
CA GLN A 85 6.34 -6.62 -1.62
C GLN A 85 6.63 -6.10 -3.03
N ILE A 86 6.34 -4.82 -3.31
CA ILE A 86 6.70 -4.19 -4.59
C ILE A 86 8.23 -4.22 -4.79
N ALA A 87 9.00 -3.79 -3.78
CA ALA A 87 10.46 -3.81 -3.84
C ALA A 87 11.04 -5.23 -4.03
N ARG A 88 10.36 -6.26 -3.51
CA ARG A 88 10.74 -7.66 -3.75
C ARG A 88 10.45 -8.10 -5.19
N VAL A 89 9.34 -7.68 -5.80
CA VAL A 89 9.06 -7.91 -7.23
C VAL A 89 10.13 -7.24 -8.09
N GLU A 90 10.46 -5.98 -7.82
CA GLU A 90 11.53 -5.26 -8.52
C GLU A 90 12.88 -5.98 -8.37
N SER A 91 13.18 -6.49 -7.17
CA SER A 91 14.41 -7.25 -6.93
C SER A 91 14.48 -8.56 -7.73
N ILE A 92 13.34 -9.27 -7.89
CA ILE A 92 13.28 -10.43 -8.77
C ILE A 92 13.47 -10.03 -10.23
N ASN A 93 12.83 -8.95 -10.70
CA ASN A 93 12.99 -8.49 -12.08
C ASN A 93 14.43 -8.06 -12.37
N ASN A 94 15.09 -7.38 -11.43
CA ASN A 94 16.52 -7.06 -11.52
C ASN A 94 17.39 -8.31 -11.66
N GLU A 95 17.07 -9.38 -10.92
CA GLU A 95 17.80 -10.64 -11.02
C GLU A 95 17.53 -11.39 -12.33
N LEU A 96 16.30 -11.34 -12.85
CA LEU A 96 15.99 -11.90 -14.17
C LEU A 96 16.73 -11.16 -15.29
N VAL A 97 16.88 -9.83 -15.18
CA VAL A 97 17.69 -9.02 -16.10
C VAL A 97 19.18 -9.36 -15.96
N SER A 98 19.70 -9.47 -14.74
CA SER A 98 21.12 -9.77 -14.49
C SER A 98 21.55 -11.10 -15.10
N ARG A 99 20.63 -12.08 -15.12
CA ARG A 99 20.78 -13.40 -15.76
C ARG A 99 20.50 -13.42 -17.26
N SER A 100 20.19 -12.27 -17.87
CA SER A 100 19.80 -12.14 -19.28
C SER A 100 18.58 -12.99 -19.66
N LEU A 101 17.68 -13.24 -18.71
CA LEU A 101 16.44 -14.02 -18.93
C LEU A 101 15.29 -13.14 -19.44
N ILE A 102 15.31 -11.84 -19.10
CA ILE A 102 14.39 -10.83 -19.61
C ILE A 102 15.19 -9.56 -19.98
N SER A 103 14.62 -8.72 -20.84
CA SER A 103 15.22 -7.42 -21.15
C SER A 103 14.84 -6.36 -20.11
N GLU A 104 15.60 -5.26 -20.05
CA GLU A 104 15.22 -4.07 -19.26
C GLU A 104 13.87 -3.49 -19.70
N GLN A 105 13.52 -3.61 -20.99
CA GLN A 105 12.22 -3.19 -21.48
C GLN A 105 11.09 -4.07 -20.94
N ASP A 106 11.30 -5.39 -20.88
CA ASP A 106 10.32 -6.32 -20.33
C ASP A 106 10.13 -6.09 -18.82
N LYS A 107 11.23 -5.88 -18.09
CA LYS A 107 11.19 -5.47 -16.68
C LYS A 107 10.34 -4.21 -16.49
N LYS A 108 10.64 -3.16 -17.24
CA LYS A 108 9.91 -1.89 -17.16
C LYS A 108 8.42 -2.09 -17.45
N ASN A 109 8.09 -2.84 -18.50
CA ASN A 109 6.69 -3.11 -18.85
C ASN A 109 5.96 -3.87 -17.74
N ASP A 110 6.61 -4.85 -17.09
CA ASP A 110 6.03 -5.62 -15.99
C ASP A 110 5.82 -4.76 -14.72
N GLU A 111 6.79 -3.91 -14.39
CA GLU A 111 6.73 -2.97 -13.26
C GLU A 111 5.65 -1.89 -13.49
N ASP A 112 5.63 -1.25 -14.66
CA ASP A 112 4.62 -0.27 -15.04
C ASP A 112 3.22 -0.89 -15.01
N LYS A 113 3.07 -2.13 -15.51
CA LYS A 113 1.80 -2.85 -15.46
C LYS A 113 1.37 -3.12 -14.01
N LEU A 114 2.27 -3.57 -13.15
CA LEU A 114 1.96 -3.83 -11.74
C LEU A 114 1.49 -2.55 -11.04
N ILE A 115 2.19 -1.43 -11.22
CA ILE A 115 1.81 -0.14 -10.61
C ILE A 115 0.44 0.32 -11.13
N ASN A 116 0.18 0.18 -12.44
CA ASN A 116 -1.13 0.50 -13.00
C ASN A 116 -2.24 -0.40 -12.43
N ASP A 117 -2.00 -1.70 -12.31
CA ASP A 117 -2.95 -2.65 -11.72
C ASP A 117 -3.23 -2.31 -10.24
N ILE A 118 -2.20 -1.93 -9.46
CA ILE A 118 -2.33 -1.46 -8.07
C ILE A 118 -3.21 -0.21 -8.01
N ASN A 119 -2.85 0.83 -8.78
CA ASN A 119 -3.59 2.10 -8.79
C ASN A 119 -5.04 1.93 -9.22
N SER A 120 -5.32 0.99 -10.13
CA SER A 120 -6.68 0.72 -10.59
C SER A 120 -7.55 0.05 -9.51
N LYS A 121 -6.95 -0.71 -8.60
CA LYS A 121 -7.65 -1.49 -7.58
C LYS A 121 -7.67 -0.83 -6.20
N ASP A 122 -6.70 0.04 -5.93
CA ASP A 122 -6.64 0.78 -4.67
C ASP A 122 -7.71 1.88 -4.64
N LEU A 123 -8.66 1.75 -3.70
CA LEU A 123 -9.71 2.74 -3.50
C LEU A 123 -9.19 4.03 -2.84
N GLU A 124 -8.02 3.99 -2.19
CA GLU A 124 -7.40 5.17 -1.59
C GLU A 124 -6.78 6.07 -2.66
N GLY A 125 -6.04 5.48 -3.61
CA GLY A 125 -5.42 6.19 -4.74
C GLY A 125 -6.40 6.74 -5.79
N ASN A 126 -7.62 6.20 -5.87
CA ASN A 126 -8.68 6.70 -6.76
C ASN A 126 -9.41 7.94 -6.21
N LYS A 127 -9.08 8.40 -5.00
CA LYS A 127 -9.44 9.74 -4.60
C LYS A 127 -8.60 10.71 -5.44
N LYS A 128 -9.20 11.29 -6.48
CA LYS A 128 -8.78 12.63 -6.93
C LYS A 128 -8.58 13.47 -5.66
N PRO A 129 -7.53 14.30 -5.58
CA PRO A 129 -7.38 15.21 -4.46
C PRO A 129 -8.68 16.00 -4.38
N GLU A 130 -9.53 15.65 -3.43
CA GLU A 130 -10.65 16.48 -3.05
C GLU A 130 -9.97 17.76 -2.61
N GLN A 131 -10.27 18.83 -3.35
CA GLN A 131 -9.84 20.17 -3.03
C GLN A 131 -10.19 20.39 -1.55
N GLU A 132 -9.18 20.43 -0.68
CA GLU A 132 -9.25 21.16 0.57
C GLU A 132 -9.35 22.65 0.21
N GLU A 133 -10.49 23.05 -0.38
CA GLU A 133 -10.85 24.46 -0.53
C GLU A 133 -11.73 24.87 0.66
N ASN A 134 -11.15 25.77 1.44
CA ASN A 134 -11.79 26.72 2.36
C ASN A 134 -12.28 26.19 3.71
N ALA A 135 -11.32 25.97 4.60
CA ALA A 135 -11.46 26.43 5.98
C ALA A 135 -10.25 27.33 6.30
N LEU A 136 -10.31 28.62 5.95
CA LEU A 136 -9.55 29.74 6.55
C LEU A 136 -9.77 31.03 5.73
N LYS A 137 -10.39 32.03 6.39
CA LYS A 137 -10.70 33.44 6.05
C LYS A 137 -12.20 33.65 6.37
N GLU A 138 -12.62 34.45 7.36
CA GLU A 138 -12.15 35.76 7.81
C GLU A 138 -12.41 35.91 9.32
N GLU A 139 -11.35 36.07 10.12
CA GLU A 139 -11.36 36.91 11.33
C GLU A 139 -10.31 38.01 11.08
N GLU A 140 -10.58 39.23 11.57
CA GLU A 140 -9.97 40.54 11.23
C GLU A 140 -10.83 41.29 10.18
N GLU A 141 -11.47 42.44 10.41
CA GLU A 141 -11.25 43.53 11.39
C GLU A 141 -12.60 44.24 11.67
N GLU A 142 -12.97 44.46 12.93
CA GLU A 142 -13.70 45.69 13.29
C GLU A 142 -12.90 46.43 14.35
N GLY A 143 -12.37 47.58 13.92
CA GLY A 143 -11.37 48.36 14.61
C GLY A 143 -11.88 49.01 15.90
N ILE A 144 -10.96 49.06 16.86
CA ILE A 144 -10.96 50.02 17.94
C ILE A 144 -10.69 51.40 17.33
N TYR A 145 -11.64 52.33 17.44
CA TYR A 145 -11.34 53.76 17.45
C TYR A 145 -11.74 54.34 18.80
N LEU A 146 -10.78 55.05 19.39
CA LEU A 146 -10.78 55.75 20.68
C LEU A 146 -11.92 56.76 20.81
#